data_AF-A0A7C3TE91-F1
#
_entry.id   AF-A0A7C3TE91-F1
#
_cell.length_a   1.000
_cell.length_b   1.000
_cell.length_c   1.000
_cell.angle_alpha   90.00
_cell.angle_beta   90.00
_cell.angle_gamma   90.00
#
_symmetry.space_group_name_H-M   'P 1'
#
loop_
_entity.id
_entity.type
_entity.pdbx_description
1 polymer ?
#
loop_
_entity_poly.entity_id
_entity_poly.type
_entity_poly.pdbx_seq_one_letter_code
_entity_poly.pdbx_strand_id
1 'polypeptide(L)'
;MNRRMLKAGAASVCITPPLGIKISGYFEERKAKDIHDDLFARSIVFDDGETKLAIVVCDLIGVGRAYLDQAKLLIEQRCGIPPTNVLVSCTHTHTGPEVEDMGYGGILVQKIADSVQLACNSLTEAEVGFGKEEEGKPLGNRRFFMRDGTVWTNPGTMNPNVVKPAGPVDPEIGVLCARDLNGKTICLLANYAMHYAGLSPTKKGEDMYTISADY
;
A
#
# COMPACT_ATOMS: atom_id res chain seq x y z
N MET A 1 -17.73 23.71 -26.48
CA MET A 1 -16.49 23.44 -25.72
C MET A 1 -16.05 22.02 -26.08
N ASN A 2 -14.84 21.84 -26.60
CA ASN A 2 -14.29 20.49 -26.79
C ASN A 2 -14.04 19.88 -25.40
N ARG A 3 -14.75 18.81 -25.06
CA ARG A 3 -14.50 18.05 -23.84
C ARG A 3 -13.13 17.37 -24.00
N ARG A 4 -12.14 17.78 -23.21
CA ARG A 4 -10.84 17.10 -23.19
C ARG A 4 -11.04 15.69 -22.64
N MET A 5 -10.44 14.71 -23.31
CA MET A 5 -10.50 13.31 -22.91
C MET A 5 -9.56 13.09 -21.73
N LEU A 6 -10.05 12.46 -20.67
CA LEU A 6 -9.22 12.06 -19.53
C LEU A 6 -8.20 11.02 -20.01
N LYS A 7 -6.96 11.13 -19.54
CA LYS A 7 -5.93 10.12 -19.74
C LYS A 7 -5.60 9.44 -18.42
N ALA A 8 -5.25 8.16 -18.52
CA ALA A 8 -4.74 7.38 -17.41
C ALA A 8 -3.50 6.59 -17.84
N GLY A 9 -2.58 6.40 -16.91
CA GLY A 9 -1.36 5.64 -17.09
C GLY A 9 -1.01 4.95 -15.78
N ALA A 10 -0.44 3.77 -15.87
CA ALA A 10 -0.07 2.98 -14.71
C ALA A 10 1.28 2.30 -14.92
N ALA A 11 1.98 2.06 -13.81
CA ALA A 11 3.25 1.34 -13.80
C ALA A 11 3.51 0.72 -12.43
N SER A 12 4.33 -0.32 -12.42
CA SER A 12 4.82 -0.99 -11.22
C SER A 12 6.34 -1.06 -11.27
N VAL A 13 7.00 -0.74 -10.16
CA VAL A 13 8.45 -0.82 -10.03
C VAL A 13 8.79 -1.66 -8.82
N CYS A 14 9.69 -2.64 -8.99
CA CYS A 14 10.18 -3.47 -7.90
C CYS A 14 10.96 -2.61 -6.88
N ILE A 15 10.59 -2.77 -5.61
CA ILE A 15 11.20 -2.15 -4.43
C ILE A 15 11.71 -3.21 -3.45
N THR A 16 11.85 -4.47 -3.86
CA THR A 16 12.41 -5.54 -3.01
C THR A 16 13.80 -5.16 -2.49
N PRO A 17 14.04 -5.20 -1.17
CA PRO A 17 15.33 -4.85 -0.58
C PRO A 17 16.36 -5.99 -0.73
N PRO A 18 17.66 -5.74 -0.49
CA PRO A 18 18.63 -6.82 -0.35
C PRO A 18 18.38 -7.65 0.92
N LEU A 19 18.81 -8.91 0.90
CA LEU A 19 18.82 -9.77 2.09
C LEU A 19 19.70 -9.21 3.21
N GLY A 20 19.36 -9.53 4.46
CA GLY A 20 20.01 -9.04 5.67
C GLY A 20 19.39 -7.77 6.24
N ILE A 21 18.54 -7.06 5.46
CA ILE A 21 17.80 -5.89 5.93
C ILE A 21 16.85 -6.25 7.08
N LYS A 22 16.63 -5.32 8.00
CA LYS A 22 15.61 -5.46 9.03
C LYS A 22 14.20 -5.49 8.44
N ILE A 23 13.30 -6.26 9.04
CA ILE A 23 11.89 -6.38 8.66
C ILE A 23 11.01 -5.70 9.72
N SER A 24 10.14 -4.79 9.30
CA SER A 24 9.23 -4.05 10.20
C SER A 24 7.88 -4.76 10.38
N GLY A 25 7.26 -4.60 11.55
CA GLY A 25 5.86 -5.00 11.81
C GLY A 25 5.61 -5.86 13.04
N TYR A 26 6.65 -6.39 13.67
CA TYR A 26 6.51 -7.14 14.93
C TYR A 26 7.40 -6.52 16.02
N PHE A 27 7.21 -6.97 17.27
CA PHE A 27 7.90 -6.42 18.44
C PHE A 27 9.35 -6.88 18.60
N GLU A 28 9.75 -7.92 17.85
CA GLU A 28 11.10 -8.46 17.85
C GLU A 28 11.86 -8.00 16.60
N GLU A 29 13.17 -7.78 16.75
CA GLU A 29 14.03 -7.53 15.58
C GLU A 29 14.10 -8.78 14.71
N ARG A 30 13.85 -8.61 13.41
CA ARG A 30 13.95 -9.67 12.40
C ARG A 30 14.76 -9.15 11.22
N LYS A 31 15.56 -10.01 10.61
CA LYS A 31 16.33 -9.72 9.40
C LYS A 31 15.95 -10.68 8.29
N ALA A 32 15.80 -10.15 7.08
CA ALA A 32 15.46 -10.91 5.89
C ALA A 32 16.54 -11.96 5.59
N LYS A 33 16.14 -13.23 5.51
CA LYS A 33 16.95 -14.37 5.10
C LYS A 33 16.49 -14.94 3.76
N ASP A 34 15.26 -14.65 3.37
CA ASP A 34 14.66 -15.13 2.12
C ASP A 34 13.65 -14.10 1.56
N ILE A 35 13.22 -14.31 0.32
CA ILE A 35 12.20 -13.50 -0.39
C ILE A 35 11.16 -14.44 -0.99
N HIS A 36 9.92 -14.33 -0.52
CA HIS A 36 8.78 -15.08 -1.06
C HIS A 36 8.15 -14.33 -2.24
N ASP A 37 7.88 -13.03 -2.05
CA ASP A 37 7.31 -12.16 -3.10
C ASP A 37 8.20 -10.94 -3.34
N ASP A 38 8.21 -10.49 -4.60
CA ASP A 38 8.70 -9.15 -4.90
C ASP A 38 7.75 -8.08 -4.33
N LEU A 39 8.33 -7.02 -3.81
CA LEU A 39 7.61 -5.84 -3.33
C LEU A 39 7.57 -4.79 -4.44
N PHE A 40 6.46 -4.05 -4.55
CA PHE A 40 6.30 -3.03 -5.58
C PHE A 40 5.88 -1.67 -5.04
N ALA A 41 6.35 -0.61 -5.72
CA ALA A 41 5.67 0.68 -5.77
C ALA A 41 4.82 0.71 -7.05
N ARG A 42 3.49 0.76 -6.88
CA ARG A 42 2.51 0.76 -7.96
C ARG A 42 1.90 2.15 -8.09
N SER A 43 2.00 2.74 -9.27
CA SER A 43 1.56 4.11 -9.54
C SER A 43 0.46 4.17 -10.57
N ILE A 44 -0.51 5.05 -10.35
CA ILE A 44 -1.55 5.45 -11.28
C ILE A 44 -1.47 6.96 -11.45
N VAL A 45 -1.46 7.44 -12.68
CA VAL A 45 -1.49 8.86 -13.03
C VAL A 45 -2.75 9.14 -13.85
N PHE A 46 -3.49 10.19 -13.46
CA PHE A 46 -4.59 10.76 -14.23
C PHE A 46 -4.23 12.14 -14.74
N ASP A 47 -4.64 12.47 -15.97
CA ASP A 47 -4.39 13.76 -16.62
C ASP A 47 -5.63 14.21 -17.40
N ASP A 48 -6.24 15.34 -17.01
CA ASP A 48 -7.38 15.94 -17.71
C ASP A 48 -6.97 16.99 -18.77
N GLY A 49 -5.66 17.17 -18.98
CA GLY A 49 -5.04 18.15 -19.85
C GLY A 49 -4.73 19.50 -19.19
N GLU A 50 -5.13 19.71 -17.93
CA GLU A 50 -4.79 20.89 -17.12
C GLU A 50 -4.13 20.49 -15.80
N THR A 51 -4.65 19.45 -15.16
CA THR A 51 -4.23 18.92 -13.88
C THR A 51 -3.82 17.46 -14.01
N LYS A 52 -2.66 17.14 -13.43
CA LYS A 52 -2.23 15.75 -13.21
C LYS A 52 -2.36 15.37 -11.74
N LEU A 53 -2.76 14.14 -11.49
CA LEU A 53 -2.83 13.51 -10.16
C LEU A 53 -2.05 12.19 -10.19
N ALA A 54 -1.36 11.86 -9.10
CA ALA A 54 -0.68 10.58 -8.94
C ALA A 54 -1.10 9.90 -7.64
N ILE A 55 -1.37 8.60 -7.72
CA ILE A 55 -1.58 7.71 -6.57
C ILE A 55 -0.52 6.63 -6.62
N VAL A 56 0.24 6.48 -5.53
CA VAL A 56 1.28 5.45 -5.38
C VAL A 56 0.92 4.56 -4.19
N VAL A 57 0.94 3.24 -4.38
CA VAL A 57 0.77 2.24 -3.32
C VAL A 57 2.05 1.43 -3.22
N CYS A 58 2.68 1.43 -2.05
CA CYS A 58 3.89 0.66 -1.78
C CYS A 58 3.60 -0.59 -0.94
N ASP A 59 4.21 -1.72 -1.29
CA ASP A 59 4.21 -2.93 -0.46
C ASP A 59 5.14 -2.77 0.75
N LEU A 60 4.73 -1.95 1.71
CA LEU A 60 5.47 -1.62 2.94
C LEU A 60 4.52 -1.49 4.14
N ILE A 61 5.07 -1.52 5.35
CA ILE A 61 4.30 -1.21 6.55
C ILE A 61 3.88 0.27 6.60
N GLY A 62 4.77 1.14 6.14
CA GLY A 62 4.65 2.59 6.27
C GLY A 62 6.00 3.23 5.93
N VAL A 63 5.97 4.53 5.63
CA VAL A 63 7.15 5.29 5.21
C VAL A 63 7.20 6.60 5.98
N GLY A 64 8.39 6.95 6.46
CA GLY A 64 8.63 8.22 7.14
C GLY A 64 8.31 9.43 6.25
N ARG A 65 7.72 10.47 6.84
CA ARG A 65 7.27 11.68 6.12
C ARG A 65 8.38 12.32 5.28
N ALA A 66 9.61 12.36 5.79
CA ALA A 66 10.75 12.96 5.10
C ALA A 66 11.04 12.29 3.75
N TYR A 67 10.98 10.95 3.67
CA TYR A 67 11.14 10.23 2.41
C TYR A 67 9.98 10.51 1.45
N LEU A 68 8.74 10.55 1.95
CA LEU A 68 7.58 10.87 1.11
C LEU A 68 7.68 12.28 0.53
N ASP A 69 8.10 13.27 1.31
CA ASP A 69 8.29 14.64 0.82
C ASP A 69 9.39 14.70 -0.26
N GLN A 70 10.52 14.00 -0.06
CA GLN A 70 11.58 13.90 -1.06
C GLN A 70 11.11 13.24 -2.36
N ALA A 71 10.35 12.15 -2.26
CA ALA A 71 9.80 11.47 -3.44
C ALA A 71 8.84 12.38 -4.21
N LYS A 72 7.98 13.12 -3.51
CA LYS A 72 7.05 14.09 -4.12
C LYS A 72 7.76 15.23 -4.83
N LEU A 73 8.85 15.75 -4.25
CA LEU A 73 9.68 16.78 -4.90
C LEU A 73 10.33 16.25 -6.19
N LEU A 74 10.83 15.01 -6.18
CA LEU A 74 11.36 14.38 -7.39
C LEU A 74 10.28 14.14 -8.45
N ILE A 75 9.07 13.75 -8.05
CA ILE A 75 7.93 13.59 -8.95
C ILE A 75 7.58 14.93 -9.61
N GLU A 76 7.53 16.02 -8.84
CA GLU A 76 7.28 17.37 -9.37
C GLU A 76 8.34 17.75 -10.41
N GLN A 77 9.62 17.57 -10.08
CA GLN A 77 10.74 17.90 -10.97
C GLN A 77 10.70 17.10 -12.29
N ARG A 78 10.31 15.82 -12.25
CA ARG A 78 10.35 14.91 -13.40
C ARG A 78 9.08 14.95 -14.24
N CYS A 79 7.92 15.05 -13.59
CA CYS A 79 6.61 14.83 -14.19
C CYS A 79 5.73 16.10 -14.21
N GLY A 80 6.13 17.16 -13.50
CA GLY A 80 5.34 18.38 -13.34
C GLY A 80 4.07 18.19 -12.50
N ILE A 81 4.02 17.17 -11.64
CA ILE A 81 2.89 16.91 -10.74
C ILE A 81 3.22 17.52 -9.37
N PRO A 82 2.50 18.56 -8.90
CA PRO A 82 2.84 19.22 -7.65
C PRO A 82 2.62 18.27 -6.46
N PRO A 83 3.36 18.40 -5.34
CA PRO A 83 3.27 17.51 -4.18
C PRO A 83 1.85 17.36 -3.57
N THR A 84 1.02 18.39 -3.72
CA THR A 84 -0.39 18.41 -3.30
C THR A 84 -1.28 17.47 -4.12
N ASN A 85 -0.84 17.09 -5.31
CA ASN A 85 -1.54 16.23 -6.25
C ASN A 85 -1.02 14.79 -6.24
N VAL A 86 -0.11 14.47 -5.30
CA VAL A 86 0.48 13.14 -5.14
C VAL A 86 0.00 12.52 -3.83
N LEU A 87 -0.70 11.40 -3.90
CA LEU A 87 -1.00 10.54 -2.77
C LEU A 87 -0.05 9.34 -2.77
N VAL A 88 0.56 9.06 -1.62
CA VAL A 88 1.38 7.85 -1.42
C VAL A 88 0.81 7.12 -0.21
N SER A 89 0.48 5.85 -0.39
CA SER A 89 0.01 4.95 0.66
C SER A 89 0.87 3.68 0.71
N CYS A 90 0.65 2.88 1.74
CA CYS A 90 1.30 1.59 1.93
C CYS A 90 0.25 0.53 2.20
N THR A 91 0.48 -0.71 1.77
CA THR A 91 -0.43 -1.84 2.02
C THR A 91 -0.48 -2.26 3.49
N HIS A 92 0.49 -1.80 4.29
CA HIS A 92 0.66 -2.16 5.69
C HIS A 92 1.10 -3.62 5.88
N THR A 93 1.88 -4.18 4.94
CA THR A 93 2.56 -5.49 5.11
C THR A 93 3.50 -5.46 6.33
N HIS A 94 3.49 -6.54 7.10
CA HIS A 94 4.35 -6.76 8.27
C HIS A 94 5.62 -7.57 7.92
N THR A 95 5.83 -7.83 6.63
CA THR A 95 6.96 -8.61 6.11
C THR A 95 7.79 -7.81 5.11
N GLY A 96 7.64 -6.49 5.08
CA GLY A 96 8.49 -5.57 4.31
C GLY A 96 9.70 -5.00 5.09
N PRO A 97 10.65 -4.35 4.40
CA PRO A 97 11.84 -3.78 5.01
C PRO A 97 11.54 -2.64 5.99
N GLU A 98 12.41 -2.50 6.98
CA GLU A 98 12.56 -1.25 7.74
C GLU A 98 13.19 -0.19 6.84
N VAL A 99 12.46 0.90 6.61
CA VAL A 99 12.82 1.90 5.58
C VAL A 99 14.15 2.61 5.88
N GLU A 100 14.46 2.80 7.16
CA GLU A 100 15.67 3.48 7.63
C GLU A 100 16.92 2.58 7.56
N ASP A 101 16.75 1.26 7.41
CA ASP A 101 17.86 0.32 7.45
C ASP A 101 18.59 0.25 6.09
N MET A 102 19.90 0.02 6.16
CA MET A 102 20.78 -0.16 4.98
C MET A 102 20.67 0.92 3.88
N GLY A 103 20.21 2.14 4.23
CA GLY A 103 20.01 3.22 3.26
C GLY A 103 18.84 2.98 2.27
N TYR A 104 17.97 2.00 2.55
CA TYR A 104 16.88 1.61 1.67
C TYR A 104 15.93 2.78 1.36
N GLY A 105 15.66 3.65 2.32
CA GLY A 105 14.79 4.82 2.12
C GLY A 105 15.24 5.74 0.98
N GLY A 106 16.54 5.89 0.74
CA GLY A 106 17.06 6.66 -0.41
C GLY A 106 16.76 5.99 -1.76
N ILE A 107 16.85 4.67 -1.82
CA ILE A 107 16.47 3.87 -2.99
C ILE A 107 14.96 3.96 -3.20
N LEU A 108 14.18 3.83 -2.13
CA LEU A 108 12.72 3.89 -2.16
C LEU A 108 12.22 5.23 -2.72
N VAL A 109 12.82 6.36 -2.33
CA VAL A 109 12.51 7.70 -2.86
C VAL A 109 12.62 7.73 -4.39
N GLN A 110 13.71 7.16 -4.93
CA GLN A 110 13.92 7.08 -6.37
C GLN A 110 12.88 6.17 -7.03
N LYS A 111 12.64 4.98 -6.46
CA LYS A 111 11.71 4.00 -7.02
C LYS A 111 10.26 4.48 -7.05
N ILE A 112 9.82 5.22 -6.03
CA ILE A 112 8.51 5.88 -6.03
C ILE A 112 8.43 6.86 -7.20
N ALA A 113 9.41 7.76 -7.35
CA ALA A 113 9.42 8.72 -8.45
C ALA A 113 9.52 8.05 -9.84
N ASP A 114 10.32 6.99 -9.97
CA ASP A 114 10.44 6.19 -11.20
C ASP A 114 9.09 5.57 -11.59
N SER A 115 8.35 5.02 -10.62
CA SER A 115 7.04 4.43 -10.89
C SER A 115 6.03 5.45 -11.42
N VAL A 116 6.05 6.69 -10.90
CA VAL A 116 5.19 7.77 -11.39
C VAL A 116 5.62 8.24 -12.77
N GLN A 117 6.93 8.36 -13.02
CA GLN A 117 7.44 8.72 -14.34
C GLN A 117 7.05 7.68 -15.39
N LEU A 118 7.16 6.39 -15.08
CA LEU A 118 6.76 5.32 -15.98
C LEU A 118 5.24 5.34 -16.23
N ALA A 119 4.43 5.64 -15.21
CA ALA A 119 2.99 5.83 -15.37
C ALA A 119 2.66 7.05 -16.25
N CYS A 120 3.42 8.15 -16.13
CA CYS A 120 3.30 9.30 -17.03
C CYS A 120 3.63 8.93 -18.49
N ASN A 121 4.67 8.11 -18.69
CA ASN A 121 5.08 7.65 -20.02
C ASN A 121 4.06 6.71 -20.67
N SER A 122 3.17 6.09 -19.89
CA SER A 122 2.13 5.16 -20.36
C SER A 122 0.74 5.79 -20.47
N LEU A 123 0.61 7.12 -20.30
CA LEU A 123 -0.65 7.85 -20.42
C LEU A 123 -1.33 7.59 -21.78
N THR A 124 -2.55 7.06 -21.73
CA THR A 124 -3.43 6.89 -22.88
C THR A 124 -4.83 7.42 -22.55
N GLU A 125 -5.62 7.71 -23.57
CA GLU A 125 -7.03 8.09 -23.39
C GLU A 125 -7.79 7.00 -22.66
N ALA A 126 -8.55 7.40 -21.64
CA ALA A 126 -9.14 6.48 -20.69
C ALA A 126 -10.55 6.90 -20.25
N GLU A 127 -11.35 5.88 -19.96
CA GLU A 127 -12.57 5.98 -19.16
C GLU A 127 -12.28 5.51 -17.74
N VAL A 128 -12.90 6.15 -16.75
CA VAL A 128 -12.78 5.80 -15.33
C VAL A 128 -14.15 5.47 -14.78
N GLY A 129 -14.23 4.34 -14.08
CA GLY A 129 -15.41 3.91 -13.33
C GLY A 129 -15.04 3.64 -11.87
N PHE A 130 -16.04 3.66 -11.01
CA PHE A 130 -15.91 3.25 -9.62
C PHE A 130 -17.11 2.38 -9.22
N GLY A 131 -16.89 1.57 -8.19
CA GLY A 131 -17.91 0.69 -7.64
C GLY A 131 -17.58 0.37 -6.18
N LYS A 132 -18.53 -0.28 -5.52
CA LYS A 132 -18.32 -0.78 -4.17
C LYS A 132 -19.07 -2.08 -3.95
N GLU A 133 -18.54 -2.89 -3.05
CA GLU A 133 -19.15 -4.11 -2.55
C GLU A 133 -18.90 -4.26 -1.05
N GLU A 134 -19.57 -5.21 -0.39
CA GLU A 134 -19.36 -5.52 1.02
C GLU A 134 -18.87 -6.96 1.20
N GLU A 135 -17.74 -7.15 1.88
CA GLU A 135 -17.27 -8.46 2.35
C GLU A 135 -16.75 -8.32 3.78
N GLY A 136 -17.45 -8.92 4.74
CA GLY A 136 -17.12 -8.83 6.15
C GLY A 136 -16.47 -10.07 6.73
N LYS A 137 -16.50 -11.22 6.03
CA LYS A 137 -16.06 -12.52 6.57
C LYS A 137 -14.60 -12.57 7.02
N PRO A 138 -13.62 -11.97 6.31
CA PRO A 138 -12.22 -12.03 6.74
C PRO A 138 -11.90 -10.98 7.81
N LEU A 139 -12.86 -10.11 8.18
CA LEU A 139 -12.60 -8.99 9.07
C LEU A 139 -12.91 -9.30 10.52
N GLY A 140 -12.09 -8.76 11.41
CA GLY A 140 -12.32 -8.80 12.86
C GLY A 140 -11.87 -7.51 13.52
N ASN A 141 -12.72 -6.95 14.39
CA ASN A 141 -12.30 -5.84 15.22
C ASN A 141 -11.45 -6.37 16.38
N ARG A 142 -10.16 -6.03 16.34
CA ARG A 142 -9.15 -6.49 17.30
C ARG A 142 -9.07 -5.66 18.59
N ARG A 143 -9.99 -4.72 18.80
CA ARG A 143 -10.15 -3.95 20.02
C ARG A 143 -11.35 -4.51 20.77
N PHE A 144 -11.22 -4.74 22.07
CA PHE A 144 -12.21 -5.47 22.86
C PHE A 144 -12.57 -4.72 24.15
N PHE A 145 -13.83 -4.84 24.57
CA PHE A 145 -14.23 -4.56 25.95
C PHE A 145 -13.81 -5.72 26.85
N MET A 146 -13.17 -5.41 27.96
CA MET A 146 -12.65 -6.38 28.93
C MET A 146 -13.56 -6.47 30.16
N ARG A 147 -13.50 -7.58 30.91
CA ARG A 147 -14.34 -7.82 32.10
C ARG A 147 -14.11 -6.81 33.24
N ASP A 148 -12.93 -6.22 33.31
CA ASP A 148 -12.57 -5.19 34.30
C ASP A 148 -13.07 -3.77 33.92
N GLY A 149 -13.79 -3.65 32.80
CA GLY A 149 -14.31 -2.39 32.28
C GLY A 149 -13.36 -1.63 31.35
N THR A 150 -12.14 -2.14 31.11
CA THR A 150 -11.18 -1.49 30.20
C THR A 150 -11.44 -1.84 28.73
N VAL A 151 -10.79 -1.09 27.82
CA VAL A 151 -10.78 -1.37 26.37
C VAL A 151 -9.35 -1.63 25.92
N TRP A 152 -9.07 -2.83 25.43
CA TRP A 152 -7.72 -3.26 25.04
C TRP A 152 -7.66 -3.67 23.57
N THR A 153 -6.57 -3.30 22.90
CA THR A 153 -6.28 -3.72 21.51
C THR A 153 -5.35 -4.94 21.55
N ASN A 154 -5.69 -5.98 20.80
CA ASN A 154 -4.93 -7.23 20.70
C ASN A 154 -4.60 -7.89 22.05
N PRO A 155 -5.59 -8.24 22.91
CA PRO A 155 -5.35 -8.84 24.23
C PRO A 155 -4.87 -10.30 24.19
N GLY A 156 -4.39 -10.79 23.03
CA GLY A 156 -4.03 -12.19 22.80
C GLY A 156 -5.19 -13.06 22.31
N THR A 157 -4.87 -14.27 21.84
CA THR A 157 -5.83 -15.25 21.36
C THR A 157 -6.53 -15.96 22.52
N MET A 158 -7.85 -16.19 22.39
CA MET A 158 -8.66 -16.90 23.39
C MET A 158 -8.57 -16.32 24.82
N ASN A 159 -8.32 -15.01 24.96
CA ASN A 159 -8.22 -14.38 26.28
C ASN A 159 -9.58 -14.45 27.02
N PRO A 160 -9.66 -15.10 28.20
CA PRO A 160 -10.93 -15.31 28.90
C PRO A 160 -11.57 -14.03 29.46
N ASN A 161 -10.79 -12.93 29.51
CA ASN A 161 -11.26 -11.62 29.98
C ASN A 161 -11.88 -10.77 28.87
N VAL A 162 -11.82 -11.21 27.61
CA VAL A 162 -12.52 -10.56 26.49
C VAL A 162 -14.03 -10.77 26.65
N VAL A 163 -14.79 -9.68 26.57
CA VAL A 163 -16.27 -9.71 26.60
C VAL A 163 -16.82 -9.74 25.18
N LYS A 164 -16.46 -8.75 24.37
CA LYS A 164 -16.89 -8.59 22.97
C LYS A 164 -16.01 -7.57 22.25
N PRO A 165 -16.00 -7.55 20.90
CA PRO A 165 -15.37 -6.48 20.16
C PRO A 165 -15.92 -5.09 20.55
N ALA A 166 -15.05 -4.10 20.55
CA ALA A 166 -15.33 -2.73 20.98
C ALA A 166 -15.90 -1.84 19.85
N GLY A 167 -16.27 -2.44 18.72
CA GLY A 167 -16.82 -1.74 17.57
C GLY A 167 -17.07 -2.66 16.39
N PRO A 168 -17.68 -2.14 15.32
CA PRO A 168 -17.89 -2.88 14.08
C PRO A 168 -16.57 -3.06 13.32
N VAL A 169 -16.67 -3.81 12.22
CA VAL A 169 -15.70 -3.79 11.12
C VAL A 169 -16.24 -2.88 10.01
N ASP A 170 -15.39 -2.45 9.09
CA ASP A 170 -15.81 -1.77 7.86
C ASP A 170 -15.72 -2.78 6.70
N PRO A 171 -16.85 -3.36 6.24
CA PRO A 171 -16.85 -4.38 5.21
C PRO A 171 -16.76 -3.79 3.79
N GLU A 172 -16.82 -2.47 3.62
CA GLU A 172 -16.89 -1.86 2.30
C GLU A 172 -15.55 -2.03 1.55
N ILE A 173 -15.62 -2.57 0.35
CA ILE A 173 -14.55 -2.60 -0.63
C ILE A 173 -14.87 -1.55 -1.68
N GLY A 174 -14.13 -0.45 -1.68
CA GLY A 174 -14.20 0.56 -2.73
C GLY A 174 -13.26 0.20 -3.88
N VAL A 175 -13.73 0.30 -5.13
CA VAL A 175 -12.92 0.02 -6.33
C VAL A 175 -12.98 1.21 -7.29
N LEU A 176 -11.83 1.61 -7.79
CA LEU A 176 -11.68 2.49 -8.94
C LEU A 176 -10.99 1.72 -10.07
N CYS A 177 -11.51 1.83 -11.29
CA CYS A 177 -10.96 1.18 -12.47
C CYS A 177 -10.80 2.19 -13.61
N ALA A 178 -9.65 2.15 -14.29
CA ALA A 178 -9.44 2.89 -15.53
C ALA A 178 -9.22 1.92 -16.68
N ARG A 179 -9.87 2.16 -17.82
CA ARG A 179 -9.70 1.39 -19.06
C ARG A 179 -9.37 2.31 -20.21
N ASP A 180 -8.57 1.83 -21.15
CA ASP A 180 -8.40 2.52 -22.42
C ASP A 180 -9.68 2.45 -23.28
N LEU A 181 -9.72 3.22 -24.37
CA LEU A 181 -10.88 3.26 -25.25
C LEU A 181 -11.13 1.96 -26.05
N ASN A 182 -10.20 1.00 -26.00
CA ASN A 182 -10.36 -0.33 -26.58
C ASN A 182 -10.89 -1.34 -25.54
N GLY A 183 -11.16 -0.90 -24.30
CA GLY A 183 -11.66 -1.72 -23.21
C GLY A 183 -10.58 -2.46 -22.42
N LYS A 184 -9.29 -2.24 -22.68
CA LYS A 184 -8.20 -2.84 -21.91
C LYS A 184 -8.06 -2.12 -20.57
N THR A 185 -8.02 -2.89 -19.48
CA THR A 185 -7.75 -2.34 -18.14
C THR A 185 -6.34 -1.76 -18.06
N ILE A 186 -6.27 -0.49 -17.65
CA ILE A 186 -5.02 0.22 -17.34
C ILE A 186 -4.66 -0.02 -15.87
N CYS A 187 -5.61 0.18 -14.97
CA CYS A 187 -5.41 -0.04 -13.54
C CYS A 187 -6.70 -0.39 -12.80
N LEU A 188 -6.54 -1.04 -11.66
CA LEU A 188 -7.55 -1.22 -10.64
C LEU A 188 -6.95 -0.81 -9.29
N LEU A 189 -7.65 0.06 -8.56
CA LEU A 189 -7.31 0.47 -7.20
C LEU A 189 -8.45 0.01 -6.29
N ALA A 190 -8.12 -0.83 -5.32
CA ALA A 190 -9.06 -1.28 -4.29
C ALA A 190 -8.69 -0.66 -2.93
N ASN A 191 -9.68 -0.27 -2.16
CA ASN A 191 -9.55 0.15 -0.78
C ASN A 191 -10.41 -0.76 0.10
N TYR A 192 -9.77 -1.46 1.04
CA TYR A 192 -10.43 -2.40 1.94
C TYR A 192 -9.77 -2.35 3.32
N ALA A 193 -10.58 -2.19 4.37
CA ALA A 193 -10.12 -1.89 5.73
C ALA A 193 -9.64 -3.14 6.49
N MET A 194 -8.54 -3.74 6.03
CA MET A 194 -7.97 -4.96 6.58
C MET A 194 -6.49 -4.78 6.95
N HIS A 195 -6.07 -5.41 8.05
CA HIS A 195 -4.66 -5.43 8.44
C HIS A 195 -3.94 -6.57 7.68
N TYR A 196 -2.99 -6.23 6.81
CA TYR A 196 -2.24 -7.20 5.99
C TYR A 196 -1.15 -7.90 6.83
N ALA A 197 -1.56 -8.91 7.60
CA ALA A 197 -0.66 -9.76 8.39
C ALA A 197 -1.01 -11.23 8.13
N GLY A 198 -0.80 -11.68 6.90
CA GLY A 198 -1.18 -13.02 6.45
C GLY A 198 -0.12 -14.06 6.71
N LEU A 199 1.14 -13.66 6.59
CA LEU A 199 2.28 -14.40 7.13
C LEU A 199 2.42 -14.06 8.61
N SER A 200 1.39 -14.45 9.37
CA SER A 200 1.51 -14.61 10.82
C SER A 200 2.41 -15.81 11.08
N PRO A 201 3.28 -15.79 12.10
CA PRO A 201 4.14 -16.93 12.41
C PRO A 201 3.32 -18.21 12.53
N THR A 202 3.37 -19.02 11.47
CA THR A 202 2.93 -20.40 11.54
C THR A 202 3.79 -21.11 12.58
N LYS A 203 3.34 -22.26 13.10
CA LYS A 203 4.10 -23.06 14.08
C LYS A 203 5.56 -23.37 13.67
N LYS A 204 5.94 -23.12 12.42
CA LYS A 204 7.29 -23.32 11.88
C LYS A 204 8.22 -22.11 12.00
N GLY A 205 7.72 -20.88 12.16
CA GLY A 205 8.56 -19.68 12.32
C GLY A 205 9.46 -19.30 11.13
N GLU A 206 9.36 -20.03 10.00
CA GLU A 206 10.15 -19.81 8.78
C GLU A 206 9.74 -18.48 8.10
N ASP A 207 8.44 -18.18 8.10
CA ASP A 207 7.85 -16.97 7.52
C ASP A 207 8.27 -15.67 8.24
N MET A 208 8.82 -15.75 9.46
CA MET A 208 9.26 -14.57 10.21
C MET A 208 10.45 -13.85 9.56
N TYR A 209 11.25 -14.54 8.76
CA TYR A 209 12.50 -14.01 8.21
C TYR A 209 12.43 -13.80 6.69
N THR A 210 11.23 -13.76 6.12
CA THR A 210 11.02 -13.71 4.68
C THR A 210 10.36 -12.40 4.28
N ILE A 211 10.82 -11.82 3.17
CA ILE A 211 10.17 -10.67 2.54
C ILE A 211 8.94 -11.14 1.75
N SER A 212 7.81 -10.47 1.94
CA SER A 212 6.55 -10.73 1.21
C SER A 212 5.65 -9.50 1.20
N ALA A 213 4.74 -9.44 0.21
CA ALA A 213 3.69 -8.44 0.15
C ALA A 213 2.52 -8.74 1.12
N ASP A 214 2.59 -9.83 1.89
CA ASP A 214 1.46 -10.42 2.62
C ASP A 214 0.35 -10.90 1.66
N TYR A 215 -0.92 -10.93 2.08
CA TYR A 215 -2.07 -11.47 1.30
C TYR A 215 -2.24 -10.88 -0.10
#